data_AF-A0A7J0ABF5-F1
#
_entry.id   AF-A0A7J0ABF5-F1
#
_cell.length_a   1.000
_cell.length_b   1.000
_cell.length_c   1.000
_cell.angle_alpha   90.00
_cell.angle_beta   90.00
_cell.angle_gamma   90.00
#
_symmetry.space_group_name_H-M   'P 1'
#
loop_
_entity.id
_entity.type
_entity.pdbx_description
1 polymer ?
#
loop_
_entity_poly.entity_id
_entity_poly.type
_entity_poly.pdbx_seq_one_letter_code
_entity_poly.pdbx_strand_id
1 'polypeptide(L)'
;MNGLRQEITRWLDHGETPSPERVEELHLACPCFLLPAALLLRNKAEELDDSTRAALTRRLAVAAPDIEEMSLATDADLSGEFCGFYPEEQKATPSTDAAIDRFISAYGSENPEEEALLTRLIFNPTPDYAQILAREEEDSIPDGDEAPDGSQDQLINSFIIKSKAAGGQFPSAAAPAASAEQPAPVSAVGKPAAADDSLLSESLAHIYIRRGNYAKAYEIISHLNLNFPEKSIYFADQLRFLRKLMLLEGSIRE
;
A
#
# COMPACT_ATOMS: atom_id res chain seq x y z
N MET A 1 -4.80 20.34 50.19
CA MET A 1 -5.13 19.84 48.85
C MET A 1 -5.48 20.94 47.84
N ASN A 2 -6.34 21.92 48.18
CA ASN A 2 -6.71 22.99 47.23
C ASN A 2 -5.59 24.02 46.96
N GLY A 3 -4.73 24.31 47.95
CA GLY A 3 -3.60 25.25 47.78
C GLY A 3 -2.56 24.76 46.78
N LEU A 4 -2.16 23.48 46.86
CA LEU A 4 -1.18 22.90 45.92
C LEU A 4 -1.66 22.92 44.47
N ARG A 5 -2.96 22.70 44.24
CA ARG A 5 -3.52 22.79 42.88
C ARG A 5 -3.43 24.22 42.32
N GLN A 6 -3.70 25.23 43.15
CA GLN A 6 -3.57 26.63 42.76
C GLN A 6 -2.10 27.02 42.50
N GLU A 7 -1.16 26.50 43.31
CA GLU A 7 0.28 26.69 43.11
C GLU A 7 0.73 26.06 41.78
N ILE A 8 0.31 24.82 41.48
CA ILE A 8 0.63 24.15 40.22
C ILE A 8 0.09 24.90 39.01
N THR A 9 -1.16 25.39 39.07
CA THR A 9 -1.73 26.20 37.97
C THR A 9 -0.96 27.50 37.77
N ARG A 10 -0.47 28.14 38.84
CA ARG A 10 0.35 29.35 38.70
C ARG A 10 1.69 29.06 38.04
N TRP A 11 2.33 27.95 38.39
CA TRP A 11 3.61 27.57 37.79
C TRP A 11 3.48 27.24 36.30
N LEU A 12 2.41 26.55 35.91
CA LEU A 12 2.18 26.16 34.52
C LEU A 12 1.63 27.31 33.65
N ASP A 13 0.64 28.06 34.15
CA ASP A 13 -0.08 29.06 33.34
C ASP A 13 0.54 30.46 33.41
N HIS A 14 1.20 30.79 34.53
CA HIS A 14 1.83 32.11 34.74
C HIS A 14 3.35 32.08 34.71
N GLY A 15 3.95 30.90 34.50
CA GLY A 15 5.41 30.74 34.41
C GLY A 15 6.14 31.04 35.72
N GLU A 16 5.44 31.04 36.86
CA GLU A 16 6.03 31.29 38.17
C GLU A 16 6.92 30.11 38.58
N THR A 17 8.06 30.38 39.23
CA THR A 17 8.98 29.34 39.68
C THR A 17 8.86 29.13 41.19
N PRO A 18 8.81 27.86 41.66
CA PRO A 18 8.83 27.60 43.09
C PRO A 18 10.16 28.06 43.72
N SER A 19 10.13 28.46 44.99
CA SER A 19 11.35 28.74 45.76
C SER A 19 12.07 27.42 46.12
N PRO A 20 13.41 27.43 46.32
CA PRO A 20 14.16 26.20 46.64
C PRO A 20 13.65 25.54 47.94
N GLU A 21 13.35 26.34 48.96
CA GLU A 21 12.77 25.87 50.23
C GLU A 21 11.44 25.15 50.00
N ARG A 22 10.59 25.70 49.13
CA ARG A 22 9.29 25.09 48.81
C ARG A 22 9.44 23.77 48.05
N VAL A 23 10.44 23.67 47.17
CA VAL A 23 10.75 22.41 46.48
C VAL A 23 11.18 21.33 47.49
N GLU A 24 11.97 21.68 48.50
CA GLU A 24 12.36 20.74 49.55
C GLU A 24 11.19 20.30 50.43
N GLU A 25 10.34 21.23 50.85
CA GLU A 25 9.11 20.90 51.60
C GLU A 25 8.22 19.91 50.84
N LEU A 26 8.02 20.16 49.53
CA LEU A 26 7.19 19.31 48.68
C LEU A 26 7.83 17.95 48.41
N HIS A 27 9.15 17.89 48.33
CA HIS A 27 9.87 16.63 48.20
C HIS A 27 9.75 15.76 49.47
N LEU A 28 9.82 16.38 50.65
CA LEU A 28 9.60 15.66 51.92
C LEU A 28 8.17 15.15 52.05
N ALA A 29 7.19 15.91 51.55
CA ALA A 29 5.80 15.49 51.54
C ALA A 29 5.52 14.39 50.50
N CYS A 30 6.08 14.51 49.30
CA CYS A 30 5.87 13.62 48.16
C CYS A 30 7.16 13.44 47.34
N PRO A 31 7.97 12.39 47.61
CA PRO A 31 9.24 12.17 46.92
C PRO A 31 9.12 11.98 45.40
N CYS A 32 7.97 11.47 44.93
CA CYS A 32 7.67 11.24 43.52
C CYS A 32 7.19 12.49 42.77
N PHE A 33 7.03 13.63 43.44
CA PHE A 33 6.56 14.85 42.80
C PHE A 33 7.72 15.63 42.16
N LEU A 34 7.97 15.36 40.88
CA LEU A 34 9.16 15.86 40.17
C LEU A 34 9.01 17.26 39.56
N LEU A 35 7.77 17.69 39.33
CA LEU A 35 7.45 18.96 38.64
C LEU A 35 8.16 20.17 39.26
N PRO A 36 8.14 20.41 40.58
CA PRO A 36 8.77 21.60 41.16
C PRO A 36 10.28 21.61 40.99
N ALA A 37 10.92 20.44 41.09
CA ALA A 37 12.35 20.30 40.87
C ALA A 37 12.72 20.51 39.40
N ALA A 38 11.92 19.98 38.47
CA ALA A 38 12.09 20.17 37.03
C ALA A 38 11.97 21.66 36.63
N LEU A 39 10.93 22.35 37.11
CA LEU A 39 10.71 23.78 36.81
C LEU A 39 11.80 24.69 37.39
N LEU A 40 12.27 24.38 38.61
CA LEU A 40 13.32 25.14 39.25
C LEU A 40 14.66 24.96 38.52
N LEU A 41 14.98 23.74 38.05
CA LEU A 41 16.14 23.51 37.19
C LEU A 41 15.98 24.21 35.84
N ARG A 42 14.81 24.10 35.19
CA ARG A 42 14.56 24.69 33.87
C ARG A 42 14.69 26.21 33.84
N ASN A 43 14.19 26.89 34.86
CA ASN A 43 14.05 28.35 34.82
C ASN A 43 15.10 29.09 35.66
N LYS A 44 15.74 28.43 36.63
CA LYS A 44 16.68 29.05 37.58
C LYS A 44 17.98 28.26 37.78
N ALA A 45 18.34 27.36 36.85
CA ALA A 45 19.57 26.55 36.92
C ALA A 45 20.84 27.37 37.20
N GLU A 46 20.93 28.58 36.66
CA GLU A 46 22.11 29.46 36.79
C GLU A 46 22.17 30.20 38.13
N GLU A 47 21.05 30.39 38.81
CA GLU A 47 20.96 31.09 40.11
C GLU A 47 21.24 30.17 41.31
N LEU A 48 21.34 28.86 41.07
CA LEU A 48 21.49 27.82 42.09
C LEU A 48 22.95 27.46 42.34
N ASP A 49 23.28 27.16 43.60
CA ASP A 49 24.58 26.58 43.95
C ASP A 49 24.79 25.25 43.22
N ASP A 50 26.01 25.00 42.74
CA ASP A 50 26.37 23.77 42.03
C ASP A 50 26.00 22.49 42.80
N SER A 51 26.09 22.54 44.13
CA SER A 51 25.73 21.43 45.02
C SER A 51 24.23 21.14 45.03
N THR A 52 23.40 22.19 45.06
CA THR A 52 21.93 22.10 45.06
C THR A 52 21.42 21.65 43.70
N ARG A 53 21.99 22.20 42.62
CA ARG A 53 21.72 21.78 41.25
C ARG A 53 22.03 20.30 41.06
N ALA A 54 23.22 19.84 41.47
CA ALA A 54 23.60 18.44 41.38
C ALA A 54 22.74 17.51 42.26
N ALA A 55 22.19 17.99 43.38
CA ALA A 55 21.27 17.21 44.20
C ALA A 55 19.90 17.05 43.51
N LEU A 56 19.37 18.12 42.91
CA LEU A 56 18.09 18.09 42.21
C LEU A 56 18.15 17.25 40.92
N THR A 57 19.22 17.37 40.13
CA THR A 57 19.39 16.56 38.92
C THR A 57 19.47 15.07 39.26
N ARG A 58 20.18 14.69 40.33
CA ARG A 58 20.23 13.30 40.82
C ARG A 58 18.87 12.79 41.27
N ARG A 59 18.10 13.61 41.99
CA ARG A 59 16.74 13.25 42.43
C ARG A 59 15.84 12.97 41.22
N LEU A 60 15.93 13.82 40.21
CA LEU A 60 15.12 13.71 39.00
C LEU A 60 15.54 12.49 38.17
N ALA A 61 16.84 12.24 38.02
CA ALA A 61 17.37 11.08 37.30
C ALA A 61 16.96 9.74 37.92
N VAL A 62 16.79 9.66 39.25
CA VAL A 62 16.36 8.43 39.93
C VAL A 62 14.87 8.16 39.76
N ALA A 63 14.06 9.22 39.59
CA ALA A 63 12.61 9.12 39.61
C ALA A 63 11.96 9.24 38.23
N ALA A 64 12.65 9.78 37.23
CA ALA A 64 12.19 9.83 35.86
C ALA A 64 12.23 8.44 35.20
N PRO A 65 11.21 8.07 34.43
CA PRO A 65 11.19 6.79 33.69
C PRO A 65 12.13 6.82 32.48
N ASP A 66 12.38 8.00 31.91
CA ASP A 66 13.23 8.21 30.74
C ASP A 66 14.17 9.41 30.95
N ILE A 67 15.42 9.23 30.54
CA ILE A 67 16.50 10.21 30.63
C ILE A 67 16.30 11.32 29.59
N GLU A 68 15.81 10.97 28.39
CA GLU A 68 15.61 11.94 27.31
C GLU A 68 14.49 12.93 27.67
N GLU A 69 13.33 12.43 28.11
CA GLU A 69 12.23 13.27 28.60
C GLU A 69 12.63 14.14 29.80
N MET A 70 13.43 13.59 30.73
CA MET A 70 14.03 14.37 31.81
C MET A 70 14.84 15.54 31.24
N SER A 71 15.77 15.26 30.31
CA SER A 71 16.70 16.26 29.80
C SER A 71 15.95 17.40 29.11
N LEU A 72 14.92 17.05 28.34
CA LEU A 72 14.02 17.97 27.67
C LEU A 72 13.21 18.82 28.66
N ALA A 73 12.79 18.24 29.79
CA ALA A 73 12.01 18.95 30.80
C ALA A 73 12.87 19.91 31.65
N THR A 74 14.15 19.61 31.85
CA THR A 74 15.07 20.40 32.69
C THR A 74 15.86 21.46 31.95
N ASP A 75 16.02 21.32 30.64
CA ASP A 75 16.85 22.22 29.84
C ASP A 75 15.97 22.92 28.81
N ALA A 76 15.78 24.23 29.02
CA ALA A 76 14.93 25.05 28.17
C ALA A 76 15.49 25.14 26.75
N ASP A 77 16.83 25.17 26.60
CA ASP A 77 17.50 25.33 25.32
C ASP A 77 17.42 24.04 24.51
N LEU A 78 17.69 22.89 25.15
CA LEU A 78 17.48 21.57 24.52
C LEU A 78 16.02 21.38 24.10
N SER A 79 15.05 21.84 24.92
CA SER A 79 13.64 21.75 24.57
C SER A 79 13.27 22.54 23.32
N GLY A 80 13.82 23.74 23.14
CA GLY A 80 13.53 24.57 21.97
C GLY A 80 14.18 24.03 20.70
N GLU A 81 15.43 23.58 20.80
CA GLU A 81 16.19 23.04 19.68
C GLU A 81 15.63 21.71 19.17
N PHE A 82 15.29 20.77 20.07
CA PHE A 82 14.74 19.46 19.68
C PHE A 82 13.29 19.54 19.24
N CYS A 83 12.43 20.34 19.89
CA CYS A 83 11.02 20.45 19.49
C CYS A 83 10.85 21.13 18.12
N GLY A 84 11.75 22.04 17.74
CA GLY A 84 11.73 22.71 16.44
C GLY A 84 12.43 21.95 15.31
N PHE A 85 13.22 20.93 15.63
CA PHE A 85 13.99 20.16 14.65
C PHE A 85 13.10 19.24 13.80
N TYR A 86 12.03 18.70 14.38
CA TYR A 86 11.08 17.87 13.65
C TYR A 86 9.88 18.72 13.19
N PRO A 87 9.44 18.61 11.92
CA PRO A 87 8.20 19.23 11.48
C PRO A 87 7.04 18.71 12.32
N GLU A 88 6.04 19.56 12.62
CA GLU A 88 4.86 19.15 13.38
C GLU A 88 4.30 17.86 12.77
N GLU A 89 4.09 16.85 13.63
CA GLU A 89 3.48 15.59 13.22
C GLU A 89 2.16 15.91 12.50
N GLN A 90 2.15 15.76 11.18
CA GLN A 90 0.93 15.86 10.39
C GLN A 90 0.00 14.78 10.94
N LYS A 91 -1.13 15.21 11.50
CA LYS A 91 -2.10 14.33 12.15
C LYS A 91 -2.30 13.05 11.35
N ALA A 92 -2.14 11.94 12.08
CA ALA A 92 -2.26 10.55 11.70
C ALA A 92 -2.87 10.29 10.31
N THR A 93 -2.14 9.48 9.55
CA THR A 93 -2.72 8.74 8.42
C THR A 93 -4.10 8.19 8.82
N PRO A 94 -5.11 8.31 7.95
CA PRO A 94 -6.44 7.78 8.27
C PRO A 94 -6.30 6.32 8.69
N SER A 95 -7.03 5.93 9.73
CA SER A 95 -7.12 4.53 10.17
C SER A 95 -7.36 3.61 8.96
N THR A 96 -6.85 2.38 9.03
CA THR A 96 -7.09 1.36 8.00
C THR A 96 -8.58 1.25 7.66
N ASP A 97 -9.46 1.31 8.65
CA ASP A 97 -10.91 1.28 8.45
C ASP A 97 -11.41 2.52 7.68
N ALA A 98 -10.91 3.72 8.03
CA ALA A 98 -11.28 4.95 7.34
C ALA A 98 -10.76 5.00 5.90
N ALA A 99 -9.62 4.36 5.63
CA ALA A 99 -9.09 4.19 4.28
C ALA A 99 -9.94 3.21 3.46
N ILE A 100 -10.37 2.10 4.07
CA ILE A 100 -11.25 1.11 3.46
C ILE A 100 -12.62 1.73 3.16
N ASP A 101 -13.22 2.44 4.10
CA ASP A 101 -14.52 3.12 3.92
C ASP A 101 -14.46 4.14 2.78
N ARG A 102 -13.38 4.93 2.74
CA ARG A 102 -13.16 5.89 1.64
C ARG A 102 -13.01 5.17 0.30
N PHE A 103 -12.29 4.07 0.25
CA PHE A 103 -12.14 3.28 -0.97
C PHE A 103 -13.48 2.69 -1.43
N ILE A 104 -14.24 2.05 -0.54
CA ILE A 104 -15.55 1.48 -0.85
C ILE A 104 -16.53 2.58 -1.29
N SER A 105 -16.49 3.75 -0.68
CA SER A 105 -17.35 4.87 -1.10
C SER A 105 -16.97 5.44 -2.47
N ALA A 106 -15.68 5.46 -2.82
CA ALA A 106 -15.19 6.05 -4.07
C ALA A 106 -15.24 5.08 -5.26
N TYR A 107 -15.09 3.77 -5.01
CA TYR A 107 -14.95 2.74 -6.03
C TYR A 107 -15.94 1.58 -5.90
N GLY A 108 -16.70 1.50 -4.81
CA GLY A 108 -17.71 0.45 -4.58
C GLY A 108 -19.07 0.75 -5.21
N SER A 109 -19.21 1.84 -5.97
CA SER A 109 -20.43 2.09 -6.75
C SER A 109 -20.41 1.25 -8.04
N GLU A 110 -21.30 0.27 -8.12
CA GLU A 110 -21.57 -0.51 -9.34
C GLU A 110 -22.21 0.40 -10.40
N ASN A 111 -21.39 1.08 -11.21
CA ASN A 111 -21.89 1.80 -12.37
C ASN A 111 -22.22 0.77 -13.48
N PRO A 112 -23.48 0.67 -13.96
CA PRO A 112 -23.87 -0.31 -14.97
C PRO A 112 -23.06 -0.20 -16.28
N GLU A 113 -22.52 0.98 -16.58
CA GLU A 113 -21.64 1.18 -17.73
C GLU A 113 -20.27 0.49 -17.54
N GLU A 114 -19.70 0.56 -16.35
CA GLU A 114 -18.43 -0.08 -16.01
C GLU A 114 -18.54 -1.60 -15.96
N GLU A 115 -19.66 -2.12 -15.44
CA GLU A 115 -19.94 -3.56 -15.47
C GLU A 115 -20.07 -4.09 -16.91
N ALA A 116 -20.69 -3.32 -17.81
CA ALA A 116 -20.80 -3.67 -19.21
C ALA A 116 -19.42 -3.66 -19.90
N LEU A 117 -18.56 -2.68 -19.57
CA LEU A 117 -17.19 -2.61 -20.09
C LEU A 117 -16.31 -3.75 -19.57
N LEU A 118 -16.36 -4.04 -18.26
CA LEU A 118 -15.64 -5.17 -17.66
C LEU A 118 -16.10 -6.49 -18.26
N THR A 119 -17.42 -6.68 -18.41
CA THR A 119 -17.99 -7.85 -19.10
C THR A 119 -17.47 -7.93 -20.54
N ARG A 120 -17.44 -6.82 -21.28
CA ARG A 120 -16.91 -6.80 -22.64
C ARG A 120 -15.43 -7.20 -22.68
N LEU A 121 -14.60 -6.68 -21.78
CA LEU A 121 -13.17 -6.98 -21.73
C LEU A 121 -12.86 -8.42 -21.31
N ILE A 122 -13.65 -8.98 -20.40
CA ILE A 122 -13.49 -10.37 -19.92
C ILE A 122 -13.94 -11.38 -20.99
N PHE A 123 -15.07 -11.13 -21.65
CA PHE A 123 -15.68 -12.10 -22.58
C PHE A 123 -15.32 -11.86 -24.05
N ASN A 124 -14.87 -10.66 -24.40
CA ASN A 124 -14.40 -10.31 -25.74
C ASN A 124 -13.18 -9.39 -25.61
N PRO A 125 -12.01 -9.93 -25.18
CA PRO A 125 -10.80 -9.14 -25.08
C PRO A 125 -10.53 -8.53 -26.45
N THR A 126 -10.46 -7.20 -26.51
CA THR A 126 -10.08 -6.49 -27.72
C THR A 126 -8.77 -7.09 -28.23
N PRO A 127 -8.64 -7.33 -29.55
CA PRO A 127 -7.41 -7.87 -30.11
C PRO A 127 -6.25 -6.98 -29.67
N ASP A 128 -5.23 -7.64 -29.12
CA ASP A 128 -4.03 -6.96 -28.63
C ASP A 128 -3.51 -6.07 -29.77
N TYR A 129 -3.15 -4.82 -29.48
CA TYR A 129 -2.71 -3.88 -30.53
C TYR A 129 -1.53 -4.46 -31.34
N ALA A 130 -0.72 -5.31 -30.70
CA ALA A 130 0.32 -6.12 -31.32
C ALA A 130 -0.20 -7.07 -32.42
N GLN A 131 -1.39 -7.67 -32.26
CA GLN A 131 -2.00 -8.55 -33.27
C GLN A 131 -2.57 -7.77 -34.45
N ILE A 132 -3.08 -6.55 -34.20
CA ILE A 132 -3.54 -5.65 -35.27
C ILE A 132 -2.34 -5.22 -36.12
N LEU A 133 -1.25 -4.75 -35.48
CA LEU A 133 -0.01 -4.41 -36.17
C LEU A 133 0.58 -5.58 -36.94
N ALA A 134 0.61 -6.78 -36.36
CA ALA A 134 1.11 -7.97 -37.06
C ALA A 134 0.30 -8.29 -38.32
N ARG A 135 -1.04 -8.16 -38.28
CA ARG A 135 -1.89 -8.34 -39.46
C ARG A 135 -1.70 -7.23 -40.49
N GLU A 136 -1.61 -5.98 -40.06
CA GLU A 136 -1.34 -4.85 -40.96
C GLU A 136 0.03 -4.97 -41.64
N GLU A 137 1.06 -5.46 -40.94
CA GLU A 137 2.38 -5.78 -41.50
C GLU A 137 2.32 -6.98 -42.48
N GLU A 138 1.43 -7.94 -42.24
CA GLU A 138 1.14 -9.05 -43.15
C GLU A 138 0.45 -8.59 -44.44
N ASP A 139 -0.53 -7.70 -44.33
CA ASP A 139 -1.34 -7.20 -45.44
C ASP A 139 -0.64 -6.10 -46.26
N SER A 140 0.33 -5.38 -45.68
CA SER A 140 1.02 -4.23 -46.32
C SER A 140 2.29 -4.59 -47.12
N ILE A 141 2.43 -5.84 -47.59
CA ILE A 141 3.57 -6.23 -48.44
C ILE A 141 3.43 -5.57 -49.81
N PRO A 142 4.42 -4.79 -50.28
CA PRO A 142 4.39 -4.24 -51.63
C PRO A 142 4.57 -5.33 -52.69
N ASP A 143 3.81 -5.25 -53.78
CA ASP A 143 4.02 -6.11 -54.95
C ASP A 143 5.28 -5.65 -55.72
N GLY A 144 6.17 -6.60 -56.03
CA GLY A 144 7.47 -6.31 -56.66
C GLY A 144 7.37 -5.71 -58.07
N ASP A 145 6.24 -5.91 -58.74
CA ASP A 145 6.03 -5.54 -60.16
C ASP A 145 5.25 -4.23 -60.35
N GLU A 146 4.80 -3.56 -59.28
CA GLU A 146 4.03 -2.30 -59.38
C GLU A 146 4.91 -1.07 -59.69
N ALA A 147 6.20 -1.13 -59.40
CA ALA A 147 7.12 0.00 -59.62
C ALA A 147 7.81 -0.10 -61.00
N PRO A 148 8.08 1.03 -61.68
CA PRO A 148 8.72 1.04 -62.99
C PRO A 148 10.17 0.52 -62.99
N ASP A 149 10.55 -0.20 -64.05
CA ASP A 149 11.86 -0.85 -64.22
C ASP A 149 13.04 0.10 -64.05
N GLY A 150 13.89 -0.17 -63.05
CA GLY A 150 15.09 0.61 -62.72
C GLY A 150 14.86 1.77 -61.75
N SER A 151 13.66 1.91 -61.17
CA SER A 151 13.36 2.93 -60.16
C SER A 151 13.86 2.57 -58.77
N GLN A 152 14.09 3.58 -57.93
CA GLN A 152 14.50 3.40 -56.53
C GLN A 152 13.46 2.58 -55.74
N ASP A 153 12.19 2.69 -56.11
CA ASP A 153 11.08 2.01 -55.45
C ASP A 153 11.10 0.49 -55.68
N GLN A 154 11.57 0.01 -56.84
CA GLN A 154 11.80 -1.43 -57.07
C GLN A 154 12.89 -2.00 -56.16
N LEU A 155 13.95 -1.23 -55.90
CA LEU A 155 15.02 -1.65 -54.99
C LEU A 155 14.54 -1.68 -53.54
N ILE A 156 13.69 -0.74 -53.14
CA ILE A 156 13.07 -0.70 -51.81
C ILE A 156 12.09 -1.87 -51.64
N ASN A 157 11.21 -2.11 -52.61
CA ASN A 157 10.24 -3.21 -52.55
C ASN A 157 10.93 -4.58 -52.51
N SER A 158 11.94 -4.81 -53.36
CA SER A 158 12.72 -6.06 -53.33
C SER A 158 13.49 -6.25 -52.02
N PHE A 159 13.95 -5.16 -51.39
CA PHE A 159 14.60 -5.20 -50.08
C PHE A 159 13.61 -5.57 -48.96
N ILE A 160 12.41 -4.99 -48.95
CA ILE A 160 11.33 -5.28 -47.99
C ILE A 160 10.86 -6.74 -48.13
N ILE A 161 10.68 -7.23 -49.36
CA ILE A 161 10.31 -8.64 -49.63
C ILE A 161 11.40 -9.58 -49.11
N LYS A 162 12.68 -9.26 -49.35
CA LYS A 162 13.81 -10.08 -48.93
C LYS A 162 14.01 -10.10 -47.41
N SER A 163 13.82 -8.98 -46.72
CA SER A 163 13.93 -8.92 -45.25
C SER A 163 12.77 -9.68 -44.56
N LYS A 164 11.57 -9.64 -45.15
CA LYS A 164 10.42 -10.41 -44.67
C LYS A 164 10.59 -11.92 -44.86
N ALA A 165 11.15 -12.36 -46.00
CA ALA A 165 11.52 -13.77 -46.22
C ALA A 165 12.56 -14.29 -45.20
N ALA A 166 13.35 -13.38 -44.62
CA ALA A 166 14.30 -13.66 -43.54
C ALA A 166 13.72 -13.44 -42.12
N GLY A 167 12.39 -13.32 -41.97
CA GLY A 167 11.74 -13.16 -40.67
C GLY A 167 11.89 -11.79 -40.02
N GLY A 168 12.04 -10.72 -40.81
CA GLY A 168 12.16 -9.35 -40.32
C GLY A 168 13.57 -8.96 -39.87
N GLN A 169 14.57 -9.80 -40.15
CA GLN A 169 15.97 -9.52 -39.82
C GLN A 169 16.64 -8.72 -40.94
N PHE A 170 16.85 -7.44 -40.68
CA PHE A 170 17.67 -6.59 -41.52
C PHE A 170 19.16 -6.86 -41.29
N PRO A 171 20.00 -6.91 -42.34
CA PRO A 171 21.43 -7.02 -42.14
C PRO A 171 21.92 -5.76 -41.41
N SER A 172 22.29 -5.92 -40.13
CA SER A 172 22.95 -4.86 -39.38
C SER A 172 24.26 -4.54 -40.11
N ALA A 173 24.39 -3.33 -40.64
CA ALA A 173 25.70 -2.83 -41.03
C ALA A 173 26.61 -2.97 -39.81
N ALA A 174 27.73 -3.68 -39.99
CA ALA A 174 28.65 -3.99 -38.92
C ALA A 174 29.16 -2.69 -38.25
N ALA A 175 28.62 -2.38 -37.08
CA ALA A 175 29.28 -1.54 -36.09
C ALA A 175 30.14 -2.46 -35.20
N PRO A 176 31.34 -2.05 -34.77
CA PRO A 176 32.22 -2.89 -33.96
C PRO A 176 31.52 -3.23 -32.64
N ALA A 177 31.63 -4.49 -32.23
CA ALA A 177 31.22 -4.98 -30.93
C ALA A 177 31.90 -4.15 -29.82
N ALA A 178 31.13 -3.27 -29.16
CA ALA A 178 31.47 -2.67 -27.89
C ALA A 178 30.21 -2.68 -27.03
N SER A 179 30.19 -3.62 -26.09
CA SER A 179 29.30 -3.80 -24.94
C SER A 179 28.03 -2.94 -24.90
N ALA A 180 26.96 -3.44 -25.51
CA ALA A 180 25.62 -3.17 -25.01
C ALA A 180 25.33 -4.22 -23.93
N GLU A 181 25.40 -3.79 -22.68
CA GLU A 181 24.92 -4.52 -21.52
C GLU A 181 23.46 -4.92 -21.81
N GLN A 182 23.24 -6.22 -22.02
CA GLN A 182 21.89 -6.76 -22.04
C GLN A 182 21.30 -6.49 -20.66
N PRO A 183 20.18 -5.74 -20.53
CA PRO A 183 19.41 -5.85 -19.31
C PRO A 183 18.99 -7.33 -19.24
N ALA A 184 19.47 -8.01 -18.19
CA ALA A 184 19.09 -9.38 -17.90
C ALA A 184 17.56 -9.49 -18.03
N PRO A 185 17.01 -10.57 -18.61
CA PRO A 185 15.59 -10.82 -18.51
C PRO A 185 15.27 -10.88 -17.02
N VAL A 186 14.63 -9.83 -16.52
CA VAL A 186 13.99 -9.86 -15.22
C VAL A 186 13.13 -11.11 -15.23
N SER A 187 13.50 -11.96 -14.29
CA SER A 187 12.98 -13.28 -14.07
C SER A 187 11.47 -13.25 -14.24
N ALA A 188 10.98 -14.20 -15.03
CA ALA A 188 9.57 -14.56 -15.12
C ALA A 188 8.85 -14.20 -13.82
N VAL A 189 7.82 -13.35 -13.95
CA VAL A 189 6.79 -13.16 -12.93
C VAL A 189 6.55 -14.52 -12.32
N GLY A 190 6.92 -14.67 -11.06
CA GLY A 190 6.68 -15.90 -10.32
C GLY A 190 5.22 -16.23 -10.51
N LYS A 191 4.95 -17.42 -11.04
CA LYS A 191 3.60 -17.98 -11.18
C LYS A 191 2.83 -17.59 -9.92
N PRO A 192 1.76 -16.77 -10.00
CA PRO A 192 1.05 -16.32 -8.81
C PRO A 192 0.68 -17.57 -8.02
N ALA A 193 1.02 -17.53 -6.74
CA ALA A 193 0.75 -18.63 -5.83
C ALA A 193 -0.74 -18.97 -5.93
N ALA A 194 -1.08 -20.26 -5.93
CA ALA A 194 -2.43 -20.80 -6.14
C ALA A 194 -3.53 -20.24 -5.22
N ALA A 195 -3.19 -19.35 -4.28
CA ALA A 195 -4.13 -18.62 -3.43
C ALA A 195 -4.96 -17.58 -4.21
N ASP A 196 -4.37 -16.86 -5.18
CA ASP A 196 -5.08 -15.82 -5.94
C ASP A 196 -6.13 -16.44 -6.89
N ASP A 197 -5.80 -17.58 -7.49
CA ASP A 197 -6.72 -18.36 -8.32
C ASP A 197 -7.95 -18.83 -7.51
N SER A 198 -7.81 -19.05 -6.20
CA SER A 198 -8.94 -19.44 -5.34
C SER A 198 -9.96 -18.33 -5.18
N LEU A 199 -9.50 -17.11 -4.90
CA LEU A 199 -10.38 -15.96 -4.69
C LEU A 199 -11.06 -15.56 -6.00
N LEU A 200 -10.30 -15.58 -7.10
CA LEU A 200 -10.84 -15.31 -8.42
C LEU A 200 -11.90 -16.36 -8.82
N SER A 201 -11.60 -17.65 -8.63
CA SER A 201 -12.53 -18.74 -8.95
C SER A 201 -13.79 -18.74 -8.07
N GLU A 202 -13.68 -18.37 -6.79
CA GLU A 202 -14.86 -18.23 -5.90
C GLU A 202 -15.76 -17.07 -6.37
N SER A 203 -15.17 -15.93 -6.73
CA SER A 203 -15.92 -14.79 -7.29
C SER A 203 -16.65 -15.16 -8.58
N LEU A 204 -15.99 -15.93 -9.46
CA LEU A 204 -16.57 -16.43 -10.71
C LEU A 204 -17.75 -17.37 -10.46
N ALA A 205 -17.63 -18.29 -9.51
CA ALA A 205 -18.73 -19.15 -9.11
C ALA A 205 -19.94 -18.32 -8.65
N HIS A 206 -19.72 -17.30 -7.81
CA HIS A 206 -20.80 -16.45 -7.32
C HIS A 206 -21.51 -15.67 -8.45
N ILE A 207 -20.78 -15.21 -9.47
CA ILE A 207 -21.37 -14.56 -10.66
C ILE A 207 -22.27 -15.54 -11.43
N TYR A 208 -21.84 -16.80 -11.61
CA TYR A 208 -22.66 -17.80 -12.30
C TYR A 208 -23.95 -18.13 -11.54
N ILE A 209 -23.91 -18.13 -10.20
CA ILE A 209 -25.11 -18.28 -9.36
C ILE A 209 -26.08 -17.13 -9.59
N ARG A 210 -25.59 -15.88 -9.57
CA ARG A 210 -26.43 -14.68 -9.83
C ARG A 210 -27.05 -14.71 -11.23
N ARG A 211 -26.30 -15.18 -12.23
CA ARG A 211 -26.77 -15.34 -13.62
C ARG A 211 -27.69 -16.55 -13.83
N GLY A 212 -27.95 -17.34 -12.80
CA GLY A 212 -28.82 -18.52 -12.87
C GLY A 212 -28.21 -19.74 -13.57
N ASN A 213 -26.91 -19.72 -13.90
CA ASN A 213 -26.24 -20.87 -14.52
C ASN A 213 -25.58 -21.74 -13.44
N TYR A 214 -26.41 -22.55 -12.76
CA TYR A 214 -25.95 -23.34 -11.62
C TYR A 214 -25.00 -24.47 -12.01
N ALA A 215 -25.08 -25.00 -13.24
CA ALA A 215 -24.23 -26.10 -13.72
C ALA A 215 -22.75 -25.73 -13.68
N LYS A 216 -22.40 -24.58 -14.26
CA LYS A 216 -21.03 -24.06 -14.26
C LYS A 216 -20.56 -23.66 -12.86
N ALA A 217 -21.44 -23.07 -12.06
CA ALA A 217 -21.11 -22.75 -10.66
C ALA A 217 -20.76 -24.00 -9.85
N TYR A 218 -21.47 -25.11 -10.08
CA TYR A 218 -21.22 -26.38 -9.39
C TYR A 218 -19.85 -26.97 -9.76
N GLU A 219 -19.48 -26.93 -11.04
CA GLU A 219 -18.17 -27.39 -11.50
C GLU A 219 -17.03 -26.60 -10.84
N ILE A 220 -17.13 -25.27 -10.81
CA ILE A 220 -16.09 -24.41 -10.22
C ILE A 220 -15.94 -24.68 -8.72
N ILE A 221 -17.05 -24.73 -7.96
CA ILE A 221 -17.01 -24.98 -6.51
C ILE A 221 -16.50 -26.41 -6.22
N SER A 222 -16.82 -27.39 -7.07
CA SER A 222 -16.31 -28.75 -6.92
C SER A 222 -14.79 -28.82 -7.10
N HIS A 223 -14.24 -28.06 -8.04
CA HIS A 223 -12.80 -27.95 -8.25
C HIS A 223 -12.12 -27.23 -7.08
N LEU A 224 -12.74 -26.16 -6.55
CA LEU A 224 -12.24 -25.48 -5.35
C LEU A 224 -12.20 -26.38 -4.12
N ASN A 225 -13.20 -27.24 -3.94
CA ASN A 225 -13.22 -28.20 -2.83
C ASN A 225 -12.04 -29.19 -2.89
N LEU A 226 -11.64 -29.61 -4.08
CA LEU A 226 -10.49 -30.49 -4.27
C LEU A 226 -9.16 -29.79 -3.95
N ASN A 227 -9.05 -28.50 -4.27
CA ASN A 227 -7.83 -27.74 -4.07
C ASN A 227 -7.66 -27.24 -2.63
N PHE A 228 -8.75 -27.04 -1.88
CA PHE A 228 -8.76 -26.44 -0.54
C PHE A 228 -9.54 -27.28 0.47
N PRO A 229 -8.97 -28.42 0.95
CA PRO A 229 -9.66 -29.33 1.86
C PRO A 229 -9.99 -28.70 3.23
N GLU A 230 -9.23 -27.67 3.65
CA GLU A 230 -9.46 -26.94 4.90
C GLU A 230 -10.83 -26.26 4.94
N LYS A 231 -11.36 -25.83 3.78
CA LYS A 231 -12.67 -25.18 3.63
C LYS A 231 -13.75 -26.15 3.11
N SER A 232 -13.50 -27.45 3.13
CA SER A 232 -14.40 -28.47 2.53
C SER A 232 -15.84 -28.43 3.07
N ILE A 233 -16.03 -28.12 4.36
CA ILE A 233 -17.37 -28.00 4.96
C ILE A 233 -18.18 -26.88 4.32
N TYR A 234 -17.56 -25.71 4.10
CA TYR A 234 -18.20 -24.56 3.47
C TYR A 234 -18.60 -24.86 2.03
N PHE A 235 -17.70 -25.46 1.25
CA PHE A 235 -17.99 -25.83 -0.13
C PHE A 235 -19.06 -26.93 -0.23
N ALA A 236 -19.10 -27.88 0.72
CA ALA A 236 -20.14 -28.90 0.77
C ALA A 236 -21.54 -28.29 0.91
N ASP A 237 -21.70 -27.27 1.75
CA ASP A 237 -22.98 -26.56 1.92
C ASP A 237 -23.37 -25.79 0.65
N GLN A 238 -22.42 -25.12 0.01
CA GLN A 238 -22.65 -24.45 -1.27
C GLN A 238 -23.07 -25.43 -2.39
N LEU A 239 -22.40 -26.59 -2.49
CA LEU A 239 -22.75 -27.62 -3.47
C LEU A 239 -24.15 -28.20 -3.21
N ARG A 240 -24.55 -28.38 -1.94
CA ARG A 240 -25.92 -28.80 -1.59
C ARG A 240 -26.95 -27.76 -2.00
N PHE A 241 -26.65 -26.49 -1.77
CA PHE A 241 -27.51 -25.38 -2.19
C PHE A 241 -27.67 -25.33 -3.70
N LEU A 242 -26.58 -25.41 -4.47
CA LEU A 242 -26.63 -25.43 -5.93
C LEU A 242 -27.40 -26.63 -6.48
N ARG A 243 -27.19 -27.82 -5.92
CA ARG A 243 -27.94 -29.01 -6.31
C ARG A 243 -29.44 -28.84 -6.09
N LYS A 244 -29.84 -28.17 -5.01
CA LYS A 244 -31.25 -27.85 -4.75
C LYS A 244 -31.79 -26.84 -5.78
N LEU A 245 -31.01 -25.82 -6.14
CA LEU A 245 -31.41 -24.84 -7.15
C LEU A 245 -31.57 -25.47 -8.54
N MET A 246 -30.67 -26.37 -8.94
CA MET A 246 -30.79 -27.11 -10.20
C MET A 246 -32.07 -27.96 -10.27
N LEU A 247 -32.42 -28.62 -9.16
CA LEU A 247 -33.66 -29.40 -9.09
C LEU A 247 -34.90 -28.51 -9.20
N LEU A 248 -34.87 -27.32 -8.57
CA LEU A 248 -35.95 -26.35 -8.68
C LEU A 248 -36.04 -25.76 -10.10
N GLU A 249 -34.92 -25.42 -10.72
CA GLU A 249 -34.89 -24.90 -12.10
C GLU A 249 -35.40 -25.94 -13.11
N GLY A 250 -34.99 -27.21 -12.95
CA GLY A 250 -35.50 -28.33 -13.75
C GLY A 250 -37.00 -28.53 -13.58
N SER A 251 -37.50 -28.41 -12.35
CA SER A 251 -38.94 -28.52 -12.04
C SER A 251 -39.77 -27.33 -12.53
N ILE A 252 -39.17 -26.17 -12.81
CA ILE A 252 -39.86 -24.96 -13.30
C ILE A 252 -39.91 -24.94 -14.85
N ARG A 253 -39.04 -25.72 -15.51
CA ARG A 253 -38.95 -25.79 -16.98
C ARG A 253 -39.74 -26.96 -17.61
N GLU A 254 -40.33 -27.83 -16.79
CA GLU A 254 -41.32 -28.84 -17.21
C GLU A 254 -42.75 -28.32 -16.98
#